data_AF-A0A5B2ZDX9-F1
#
_entry.id   AF-A0A5B2ZDX9-F1
#
_cell.length_a   1.000
_cell.length_b   1.000
_cell.length_c   1.000
_cell.angle_alpha   90.00
_cell.angle_beta   90.00
_cell.angle_gamma   90.00
#
_symmetry.space_group_name_H-M   'P 1'
#
loop_
_entity.id
_entity.type
_entity.pdbx_description
1 polymer ?
#
loop_
_entity_poly.entity_id
_entity_poly.type
_entity_poly.pdbx_seq_one_letter_code
_entity_poly.pdbx_strand_id
1 'polypeptide(L)'
;MAKSYCHLSRRVYPLLPRLVRSSMPDFMDHVQERVQRDLDVAISEATRHGVGLPFCEECDAPISLLRQELGARLCVAHQTAKEAGQARGGRR
;
A
#
# COMPACT_ATOMS: atom_id res chain seq x y z
N MET A 1 -11.10 46.63 -58.99
CA MET A 1 -10.44 45.30 -59.03
C MET A 1 -9.21 45.35 -58.14
N ALA A 2 -9.24 44.63 -57.01
CA ALA A 2 -8.20 44.66 -55.99
C ALA A 2 -7.39 43.35 -56.02
N LYS A 3 -6.08 43.44 -56.23
CA LYS A 3 -5.08 42.40 -55.91
C LYS A 3 -3.67 42.97 -56.12
N SER A 4 -2.95 43.20 -55.03
CA SER A 4 -1.51 42.91 -54.95
C SER A 4 -1.10 42.84 -53.49
N TYR A 5 -0.82 41.62 -53.08
CA TYR A 5 -0.18 41.27 -51.83
C TYR A 5 1.32 41.57 -51.90
N CYS A 6 1.89 41.94 -50.75
CA CYS A 6 3.19 41.54 -50.20
C CYS A 6 3.95 42.73 -49.64
N HIS A 7 4.14 42.75 -48.32
CA HIS A 7 5.46 42.72 -47.67
C HIS A 7 5.22 42.42 -46.19
N LEU A 8 5.47 41.18 -45.77
CA LEU A 8 6.75 40.78 -45.18
C LEU A 8 6.92 41.34 -43.76
N SER A 9 6.33 40.64 -42.80
CA SER A 9 6.73 40.71 -41.40
C SER A 9 6.71 39.29 -40.83
N ARG A 10 7.65 38.46 -41.31
CA ARG A 10 8.01 37.21 -40.67
C ARG A 10 8.64 37.54 -39.32
N ARG A 11 7.83 37.63 -38.27
CA ARG A 11 8.34 37.49 -36.91
C ARG A 11 8.87 36.07 -36.77
N VAL A 12 10.20 35.96 -36.78
CA VAL A 12 10.92 34.76 -36.39
C VAL A 12 10.64 34.55 -34.92
N TYR A 13 9.68 33.68 -34.59
CA TYR A 13 9.57 33.15 -33.24
C TYR A 13 10.79 32.26 -33.02
N PRO A 14 11.61 32.49 -31.98
CA PRO A 14 12.66 31.54 -31.64
C PRO A 14 11.99 30.20 -31.30
N LEU A 15 12.43 29.16 -32.01
CA LEU A 15 12.12 27.78 -31.70
C LEU A 15 12.59 27.50 -30.27
N LEU A 16 11.67 27.56 -29.31
CA LEU A 16 11.92 27.09 -27.96
C LEU A 16 12.36 25.61 -28.05
N PRO A 17 13.42 25.21 -27.32
CA PRO A 17 13.81 23.81 -27.28
C PRO A 17 12.62 23.03 -26.73
N ARG A 18 12.26 21.94 -27.42
CA ARG A 18 11.39 20.89 -26.86
C ARG A 18 12.10 20.26 -25.67
N LEU A 19 12.07 20.95 -24.54
CA LEU A 19 12.43 20.40 -23.23
C LEU A 19 11.39 19.33 -22.94
N VAL A 20 11.84 18.08 -23.09
CA VAL A 20 11.36 16.86 -22.45
C VAL A 20 10.18 17.12 -21.49
N ARG A 21 8.97 16.92 -22.00
CA ARG A 21 7.74 16.88 -21.20
C ARG A 21 7.61 15.50 -20.52
N SER A 22 8.69 15.04 -19.91
CA SER A 22 8.71 13.90 -19.02
C SER A 22 8.99 14.47 -17.64
N SER A 23 8.06 14.35 -16.69
CA SER A 23 8.32 14.46 -15.22
C SER A 23 7.08 14.83 -14.39
N MET A 24 5.95 14.13 -14.55
CA MET A 24 4.95 14.17 -13.48
C MET A 24 4.09 12.91 -13.37
N PRO A 25 3.51 12.36 -14.47
CA PRO A 25 2.74 11.12 -14.35
C PRO A 25 3.62 9.95 -13.91
N ASP A 26 4.79 9.79 -14.54
CA ASP A 26 5.69 8.65 -14.27
C ASP A 26 6.18 8.60 -12.81
N PHE A 27 6.42 9.76 -12.18
CA PHE A 27 6.83 9.82 -10.78
C PHE A 27 5.71 9.41 -9.82
N MET A 28 4.48 9.90 -10.07
CA MET A 28 3.33 9.54 -9.24
C MET A 28 2.93 8.07 -9.44
N ASP A 29 3.10 7.55 -10.65
CA ASP A 29 2.91 6.12 -10.95
C ASP A 29 3.91 5.25 -10.17
N HIS A 30 5.20 5.63 -10.13
CA HIS A 30 6.19 4.93 -9.31
C HIS A 30 5.90 5.00 -7.80
N VAL A 31 5.39 6.13 -7.31
CA VAL A 31 4.97 6.27 -5.90
C VAL A 31 3.78 5.36 -5.62
N GLN A 32 2.77 5.35 -6.49
CA GLN A 32 1.61 4.48 -6.35
C GLN A 32 1.99 3.00 -6.40
N GLU A 33 2.85 2.61 -7.33
CA GLU A 33 3.32 1.23 -7.45
C GLU A 33 4.08 0.79 -6.20
N ARG A 34 4.91 1.67 -5.62
CA ARG A 34 5.62 1.40 -4.37
C ARG A 34 4.64 1.25 -3.20
N VAL A 35 3.68 2.16 -3.07
CA VAL A 35 2.65 2.10 -2.02
C VAL A 35 1.83 0.81 -2.14
N GLN A 36 1.46 0.42 -3.36
CA GLN A 36 0.72 -0.81 -3.59
C GLN A 36 1.54 -2.04 -3.18
N ARG A 37 2.82 -2.10 -3.57
CA ARG A 37 3.72 -3.20 -3.15
C ARG A 37 3.86 -3.28 -1.63
N ASP A 38 4.03 -2.15 -0.95
CA ASP A 38 4.16 -2.12 0.51
C ASP A 38 2.86 -2.59 1.20
N LEU A 39 1.70 -2.20 0.67
CA LEU A 39 0.39 -2.68 1.11
C LEU A 39 0.22 -4.19 0.89
N ASP A 40 0.56 -4.69 -0.29
CA ASP A 40 0.43 -6.11 -0.64
C ASP A 40 1.31 -6.98 0.27
N VAL A 41 2.51 -6.50 0.62
CA VAL A 41 3.40 -7.16 1.59
C VAL A 41 2.78 -7.16 2.98
N ALA A 42 2.30 -6.00 3.46
CA ALA A 42 1.68 -5.90 4.78
C ALA A 42 0.43 -6.78 4.91
N ILE A 43 -0.41 -6.84 3.87
CA ILE A 43 -1.58 -7.72 3.82
C ILE A 43 -1.15 -9.20 3.81
N SER A 44 -0.13 -9.55 3.02
CA SER A 44 0.37 -10.92 2.95
C SER A 44 1.03 -11.38 4.24
N GLU A 45 1.60 -10.47 5.02
CA GLU A 45 2.12 -10.76 6.37
C GLU A 45 1.00 -10.87 7.39
N ALA A 46 0.03 -9.96 7.35
CA ALA A 46 -1.13 -9.99 8.24
C ALA A 46 -2.01 -11.22 8.03
N THR A 47 -2.16 -11.69 6.78
CA THR A 47 -2.99 -12.86 6.42
C THR A 47 -2.22 -14.19 6.47
N ARG A 48 -0.90 -14.17 6.72
CA ARG A 48 -0.10 -15.37 6.97
C ARG A 48 -0.44 -15.95 8.35
N HIS A 49 -1.60 -16.59 8.43
CA HIS A 49 -1.99 -17.40 9.57
C HIS A 49 -1.77 -18.87 9.21
N GLY A 50 -0.78 -19.50 9.87
CA GLY A 50 -0.56 -20.95 9.77
C GLY A 50 -1.67 -21.72 10.49
N VAL A 51 -1.63 -23.05 10.43
CA VAL A 51 -2.54 -23.90 11.22
C VAL A 51 -2.28 -23.63 12.71
N GLY A 52 -3.33 -23.24 13.43
CA GLY A 52 -3.30 -22.96 14.86
C GLY A 52 -3.07 -24.23 15.69
N LEU A 53 -2.81 -24.05 16.99
CA LEU A 53 -2.52 -25.17 17.89
C LEU A 53 -3.81 -25.81 18.41
N PRO A 54 -3.83 -27.14 18.63
CA PRO A 54 -5.00 -27.79 19.22
C PRO A 54 -5.22 -27.42 20.69
N PHE A 55 -4.16 -27.00 21.39
CA PHE A 55 -4.18 -26.62 22.79
C PHE A 55 -3.51 -25.26 23.00
N CYS A 56 -3.95 -24.53 24.02
CA CYS A 56 -3.40 -23.24 24.40
C CYS A 56 -1.99 -23.39 24.99
N GLU A 57 -1.05 -22.59 24.51
CA GLU A 57 0.35 -22.62 25.00
C GLU A 57 0.53 -22.24 26.49
N GLU A 58 -0.43 -21.53 27.10
CA GLU A 58 -0.33 -21.01 28.46
C GLU A 58 -1.07 -21.86 29.52
N CYS A 59 -2.10 -22.61 29.12
CA CYS A 59 -2.94 -23.34 30.07
C CYS A 59 -3.41 -24.72 29.58
N ASP A 60 -2.92 -25.18 28.43
CA ASP A 60 -3.30 -26.44 27.79
C ASP A 60 -4.80 -26.62 27.55
N ALA A 61 -5.59 -25.55 27.64
CA ALA A 61 -7.01 -25.59 27.35
C ALA A 61 -7.23 -25.91 25.85
N PRO A 62 -8.23 -26.73 25.49
CA PRO A 62 -8.52 -27.05 24.11
C PRO A 62 -8.96 -25.79 23.33
N ILE A 63 -8.40 -25.62 22.13
CA ILE A 63 -8.76 -24.54 21.20
C ILE A 63 -9.80 -25.07 20.23
N SER A 64 -10.87 -24.30 19.96
CA SER A 64 -11.90 -24.71 19.00
C SER A 64 -11.34 -24.83 17.58
N LEU A 65 -11.84 -25.80 16.81
CA LEU A 65 -11.42 -26.03 15.42
C LEU A 65 -11.46 -24.75 14.57
N LEU A 66 -12.53 -23.95 14.70
CA LEU A 66 -12.66 -22.66 14.02
C LEU A 66 -11.49 -21.71 14.33
N ARG A 67 -10.98 -21.69 15.57
CA ARG A 67 -9.84 -20.85 15.94
C ARG A 67 -8.52 -21.46 15.51
N GLN A 68 -8.41 -22.78 15.43
CA GLN A 68 -7.24 -23.45 14.85
C GLN A 68 -7.10 -23.11 13.36
N GLU A 69 -8.20 -23.12 12.60
CA GLU A 69 -8.21 -22.72 11.19
C GLU A 69 -7.79 -21.26 11.00
N LEU A 70 -8.10 -20.40 11.97
CA LEU A 70 -7.68 -18.99 12.01
C LEU A 70 -6.24 -18.78 12.51
N GLY A 71 -5.49 -19.85 12.79
CA GLY A 71 -4.11 -19.77 13.26
C GLY A 71 -3.94 -19.37 14.73
N ALA A 72 -4.97 -19.53 15.55
CA ALA A 72 -4.88 -19.20 16.97
C ALA A 72 -3.91 -20.14 17.72
N ARG A 73 -3.05 -19.55 18.54
CA ARG A 73 -2.15 -20.27 19.45
C ARG A 73 -2.57 -20.23 20.92
N LEU A 74 -3.42 -19.28 21.27
CA LEU A 74 -3.92 -19.07 22.63
C LEU A 74 -5.43 -19.28 22.69
N CYS A 75 -5.94 -19.72 23.84
CA CYS A 75 -7.37 -19.73 24.11
C CYS A 75 -7.95 -18.31 24.12
N VAL A 76 -9.28 -18.17 24.06
CA VAL A 76 -9.94 -16.87 23.94
C VAL A 76 -9.58 -15.96 25.12
N ALA A 77 -9.49 -16.51 26.32
CA ALA A 77 -9.17 -15.74 27.53
C ALA A 77 -7.74 -15.16 27.51
N HIS A 78 -6.73 -15.97 27.13
CA HIS A 78 -5.35 -15.49 27.05
C HIS A 78 -5.14 -14.55 25.85
N GLN A 79 -5.83 -14.81 24.74
CA GLN A 79 -5.79 -13.93 23.57
C GLN A 79 -6.35 -12.54 23.89
N THR A 80 -7.54 -12.46 24.53
CA THR A 80 -8.14 -11.17 24.90
C THR A 80 -7.30 -10.43 25.94
N ALA A 81 -6.64 -11.14 26.86
CA ALA A 81 -5.71 -10.53 27.81
C ALA A 81 -4.49 -9.92 27.11
N LYS A 82 -3.90 -10.60 26.11
CA LYS A 82 -2.78 -10.06 25.32
C LYS A 82 -3.20 -8.86 24.49
N GLU A 83 -4.34 -8.95 23.81
CA GLU A 83 -4.88 -7.85 23.00
C GLU A 83 -5.18 -6.61 23.87
N ALA A 84 -5.75 -6.81 25.07
CA ALA A 84 -5.98 -5.73 26.03
C ALA A 84 -4.67 -5.08 26.51
N GLY A 85 -3.60 -5.86 26.66
CA GLY A 85 -2.26 -5.36 26.98
C GLY A 85 -1.61 -4.59 25.83
N GLN A 86 -1.73 -5.09 24.60
CA GLN A 86 -1.18 -4.46 23.39
C GLN A 86 -1.91 -3.17 23.01
N ALA A 87 -3.24 -3.14 23.12
CA ALA A 87 -4.05 -1.95 22.85
C ALA A 87 -3.69 -0.76 23.75
N ARG A 88 -3.17 -1.02 24.95
CA ARG A 88 -2.68 0.01 25.88
C ARG A 88 -1.25 0.48 25.58
N GLY A 89 -0.49 -0.28 24.80
CA GLY A 89 0.91 0.01 24.44
C GLY A 89 1.08 0.79 23.13
N GLY A 90 0.01 0.98 22.34
CA GLY A 90 0.00 1.73 21.09
C GLY A 90 0.03 3.25 21.28
N ARG A 91 1.03 3.77 22.01
CA ARG A 91 1.43 5.18 22.01
C ARG A 91 2.94 5.25 22.08
N ARG A 92 3.61 5.12 20.93
CA ARG A 92 4.98 5.59 20.70
C ARG A 92 5.11 6.07 19.27
#